data_AF-A0A3D5UJL8-F1
#
_entry.id   AF-A0A3D5UJL8-F1
#
_cell.length_a   1.000
_cell.length_b   1.000
_cell.length_c   1.000
_cell.angle_alpha   90.00
_cell.angle_beta   90.00
_cell.angle_gamma   90.00
#
_symmetry.space_group_name_H-M   'P 1'
#
loop_
_entity.id
_entity.type
_entity.pdbx_description
1 polymer ?
#
loop_
_entity_poly.entity_id
_entity_poly.type
_entity_poly.pdbx_seq_one_letter_code
_entity_poly.pdbx_strand_id
1 'polypeptide(L)'
;MPLRFATRSLIDELHQLEPFGKGNEKPVFGAKDVRLVNGKVVGKQKNVLIITLKDELGHYAKGVLFGYDEQFDQTVIAKFGQQIKEDFMINGTD
;
A
#
# COMPACT_ATOMS: atom_id res chain seq x y z
N MET A 1 7.43 10.26 -1.88
CA MET A 1 8.42 9.70 -0.94
C MET A 1 8.87 8.33 -1.45
N PRO A 2 10.18 8.07 -1.56
CA PRO A 2 10.71 6.75 -1.87
C PRO A 2 10.27 5.68 -0.86
N LEU A 3 10.01 4.45 -1.31
CA LEU A 3 9.52 3.38 -0.43
C LEU A 3 10.56 2.97 0.63
N ARG A 4 11.85 3.05 0.30
CA ARG A 4 12.95 2.76 1.24
C ARG A 4 12.95 3.60 2.51
N PHE A 5 12.21 4.70 2.57
CA PHE A 5 12.11 5.53 3.77
C PHE A 5 11.02 5.07 4.74
N ALA A 6 10.15 4.12 4.35
CA ALA A 6 9.18 3.48 5.24
C ALA A 6 9.89 2.54 6.24
N THR A 7 10.69 3.12 7.13
CA THR A 7 11.54 2.45 8.11
C THR A 7 11.15 2.84 9.52
N ARG A 8 11.59 2.03 10.51
CA ARG A 8 11.36 2.35 11.92
C ARG A 8 12.02 3.67 12.34
N SER A 9 13.22 3.97 11.83
CA SER A 9 13.94 5.21 12.14
C SER A 9 13.11 6.44 11.77
N LEU A 10 12.54 6.47 10.55
CA LEU A 10 11.70 7.59 10.13
C LEU A 10 10.46 7.71 11.01
N ILE A 11 9.84 6.59 11.41
CA ILE A 11 8.68 6.62 12.31
C ILE A 11 9.06 7.25 13.66
N ASP A 12 10.20 6.87 14.23
CA ASP A 12 10.66 7.40 15.52
C ASP A 12 11.01 8.90 15.45
N GLU A 13 11.56 9.36 14.32
CA GLU A 13 11.77 10.78 14.03
C GLU A 13 10.44 11.55 13.92
N LEU A 14 9.46 10.99 13.23
CA LEU A 14 8.13 11.62 13.09
C LEU A 14 7.40 11.72 14.43
N HIS A 15 7.58 10.76 15.35
CA HIS A 15 7.01 10.86 16.70
C HIS A 15 7.53 12.06 17.49
N GLN A 16 8.73 12.58 17.19
CA GLN A 16 9.23 13.80 17.84
C GLN A 16 8.43 15.06 17.46
N LEU A 17 7.60 14.98 16.41
CA LEU A 17 6.72 16.07 15.99
C LEU A 17 5.38 16.07 16.73
N GLU A 18 5.14 15.13 17.64
CA GLU A 18 3.91 15.10 18.45
C GLU A 18 3.82 16.31 19.42
N PRO A 19 2.60 16.76 19.78
CA PRO A 19 1.30 16.12 19.52
C PRO A 19 0.75 16.39 18.12
N PHE A 20 0.13 15.36 17.52
CA PHE A 20 -0.63 15.53 16.28
C PHE A 20 -2.06 16.02 16.57
N GLY A 21 -2.60 16.84 15.67
CA GLY A 21 -3.95 17.41 15.77
C GLY A 21 -4.25 18.43 14.67
N LYS A 22 -5.27 19.27 14.87
CA LYS A 22 -5.76 20.23 13.85
C LYS A 22 -4.71 21.24 13.34
N GLY A 23 -3.64 21.48 14.09
CA GLY A 23 -2.51 22.35 13.69
C GLY A 23 -1.24 21.60 13.28
N ASN A 24 -1.23 20.27 13.38
CA ASN A 24 -0.09 19.40 13.10
C ASN A 24 -0.64 18.01 12.76
N GLU A 25 -1.20 17.86 11.56
CA GLU A 25 -1.78 16.59 11.16
C GLU A 25 -0.68 15.55 10.95
N LYS A 26 -1.01 14.28 11.17
CA LYS A 26 -0.08 13.19 10.86
C LYS A 26 0.31 13.27 9.38
N PRO A 27 1.60 13.19 9.06
CA PRO A 27 2.05 13.32 7.69
C PRO A 27 1.53 12.15 6.84
N VAL A 28 0.99 12.50 5.67
CA VAL A 28 0.58 11.54 4.63
C VAL A 28 1.54 11.68 3.47
N PHE A 29 2.11 10.55 3.03
CA PHE A 29 3.10 10.53 1.96
C PHE A 29 2.51 9.93 0.69
N GLY A 30 2.74 10.60 -0.44
CA GLY A 30 2.49 10.03 -1.77
C GLY A 30 3.79 9.49 -2.39
N ALA A 31 3.73 8.30 -2.99
CA ALA A 31 4.79 7.74 -3.82
C ALA A 31 4.31 7.62 -5.27
N LYS A 32 5.19 7.89 -6.22
CA LYS A 32 4.96 7.71 -7.66
C LYS A 32 5.81 6.56 -8.16
N ASP A 33 5.44 6.05 -9.34
CA ASP A 33 6.19 5.02 -10.05
C ASP A 33 6.42 3.75 -9.20
N VAL A 34 5.38 3.40 -8.44
CA VAL A 34 5.32 2.21 -7.60
C VAL A 34 4.55 1.12 -8.34
N ARG A 35 5.11 -0.09 -8.38
CA ARG A 35 4.47 -1.27 -8.97
C ARG A 35 3.85 -2.14 -7.88
N LEU A 36 2.66 -2.67 -8.17
CA LEU A 36 2.06 -3.75 -7.40
C LEU A 36 2.77 -5.06 -7.76
N VAL A 37 3.33 -5.74 -6.75
CA VAL A 37 4.03 -7.02 -6.93
C VAL A 37 3.06 -8.17 -6.70
N ASN A 38 2.39 -8.16 -5.55
CA ASN A 38 1.32 -9.09 -5.24
C ASN A 38 0.34 -8.52 -4.21
N GLY A 39 -0.80 -9.18 -4.08
CA GLY A 39 -1.85 -8.82 -3.14
C GLY A 39 -2.58 -10.05 -2.62
N LYS A 40 -2.97 -10.01 -1.34
CA LYS A 40 -3.73 -11.08 -0.67
C LYS A 40 -4.84 -10.47 0.16
N VAL A 41 -6.08 -10.88 -0.10
CA VAL A 41 -7.23 -10.51 0.73
C VAL A 41 -7.27 -11.42 1.95
N VAL A 42 -7.35 -10.84 3.14
CA VAL A 42 -7.32 -11.53 4.42
C VAL A 42 -8.47 -11.09 5.34
N GLY A 43 -8.61 -11.80 6.46
CA GLY A 43 -9.62 -11.55 7.48
C GLY A 43 -10.95 -12.25 7.21
N LYS A 44 -11.75 -12.45 8.27
CA LYS A 44 -13.03 -13.17 8.20
C LYS A 44 -14.01 -12.51 7.23
N GLN A 45 -14.01 -11.18 7.16
CA GLN A 45 -14.87 -10.39 6.27
C GLN A 45 -14.26 -10.17 4.88
N LYS A 46 -13.03 -10.64 4.63
CA LYS A 46 -12.30 -10.44 3.36
C LYS A 46 -12.26 -8.97 2.91
N ASN A 47 -12.09 -8.05 3.86
CA ASN A 47 -12.09 -6.60 3.63
C ASN A 47 -10.72 -5.95 3.90
N VAL A 48 -9.67 -6.75 4.05
CA VAL A 48 -8.29 -6.26 4.23
C VAL A 48 -7.43 -6.83 3.12
N LEU A 49 -6.79 -5.96 2.36
CA LEU A 49 -5.84 -6.34 1.32
C LEU A 49 -4.41 -6.07 1.82
N ILE A 50 -3.61 -7.13 1.95
CA ILE A 50 -2.16 -7.01 2.14
C ILE A 50 -1.53 -6.92 0.76
N ILE A 51 -0.69 -5.92 0.54
CA ILE A 51 -0.01 -5.70 -0.75
C ILE A 51 1.50 -5.66 -0.59
N THR A 52 2.21 -6.13 -1.60
CA THR A 52 3.65 -5.90 -1.75
C THR A 52 3.86 -4.90 -2.88
N LEU A 53 4.59 -3.84 -2.57
CA LEU A 53 4.93 -2.73 -3.47
C LEU A 53 6.40 -2.77 -3.82
N LYS A 54 6.76 -2.34 -5.03
CA LYS A 54 8.15 -2.17 -5.47
C LYS A 54 8.34 -0.81 -6.13
N ASP A 55 9.38 -0.08 -5.75
CA ASP A 55 9.76 1.17 -6.42
C ASP A 55 10.71 0.92 -7.61
N GLU A 56 10.97 1.95 -8.41
CA GLU A 56 11.84 1.87 -9.59
C GLU A 56 13.29 1.47 -9.26
N LEU A 57 13.74 1.74 -8.03
CA LEU A 57 15.06 1.39 -7.53
C LEU A 57 15.11 -0.05 -7.00
N GLY A 58 13.99 -0.76 -7.02
CA GLY A 58 13.87 -2.16 -6.64
C GLY A 58 13.64 -2.42 -5.15
N HIS A 59 13.35 -1.39 -4.35
CA HIS A 59 13.01 -1.59 -2.93
C HIS A 59 11.58 -2.07 -2.80
N TYR A 60 11.38 -3.00 -1.87
CA TYR A 60 10.07 -3.57 -1.56
C TYR A 60 9.50 -2.98 -0.27
N ALA A 61 8.19 -2.79 -0.22
CA ALA A 61 7.46 -2.43 0.99
C ALA A 61 6.15 -3.23 1.08
N LYS A 62 5.78 -3.65 2.29
CA LYS A 62 4.45 -4.21 2.55
C LYS A 62 3.48 -3.09 2.92
N GLY A 63 2.29 -3.13 2.32
CA GLY A 63 1.18 -2.23 2.63
C GLY A 63 -0.05 -3.01 3.09
N VAL A 64 -0.94 -2.30 3.78
CA VAL A 64 -2.25 -2.80 4.19
C VAL A 64 -3.30 -1.79 3.76
N LEU A 65 -4.31 -2.26 3.03
CA LEU A 65 -5.50 -1.50 2.68
C LEU A 65 -6.68 -2.08 3.45
N PHE A 66 -7.30 -1.24 4.29
CA PHE A 66 -8.56 -1.57 4.95
C PHE A 66 -9.75 -1.12 4.09
N GLY A 67 -10.86 -1.85 4.19
CA GLY A 67 -12.04 -1.56 3.39
C GLY A 67 -11.88 -1.98 1.92
N TYR A 68 -11.07 -3.02 1.67
CA TYR A 68 -11.02 -3.62 0.34
C TYR A 68 -12.41 -4.14 -0.05
N ASP A 69 -12.85 -3.74 -1.24
CA ASP A 69 -14.16 -4.08 -1.80
C ASP A 69 -14.07 -4.20 -3.33
N GLU A 70 -15.21 -4.42 -3.96
CA GLU A 70 -15.30 -4.57 -5.42
C GLU A 70 -14.96 -3.26 -6.16
N GLN A 71 -15.14 -2.09 -5.55
CA GLN A 71 -14.81 -0.81 -6.20
C GLN A 71 -13.30 -0.65 -6.39
N PHE A 72 -12.51 -1.17 -5.46
CA PHE A 72 -11.07 -1.25 -5.63
C PHE A 72 -10.71 -2.06 -6.88
N ASP A 73 -11.28 -3.27 -7.03
CA ASP A 73 -11.04 -4.13 -8.18
C ASP A 73 -11.42 -3.42 -9.49
N GLN A 74 -12.61 -2.82 -9.54
CA GLN A 74 -13.07 -2.05 -10.70
C GLN A 74 -12.14 -0.90 -11.05
N THR A 75 -11.60 -0.19 -10.04
CA THR A 75 -10.65 0.91 -10.23
C THR A 75 -9.33 0.41 -10.82
N VAL A 76 -8.81 -0.73 -10.32
CA VAL A 76 -7.59 -1.33 -10.84
C VAL A 76 -7.79 -1.80 -12.27
N ILE A 77 -8.88 -2.50 -12.55
CA ILE A 77 -9.21 -3.00 -13.89
C ILE A 77 -9.36 -1.83 -14.88
N ALA A 78 -10.05 -0.76 -14.49
CA ALA A 78 -10.23 0.40 -15.36
C ALA A 78 -8.92 1.14 -15.68
N LYS A 79 -7.96 1.17 -14.75
CA LYS A 79 -6.68 1.88 -14.93
C LYS A 79 -5.57 1.03 -15.55
N PHE A 80 -5.56 -0.26 -15.26
CA PHE A 80 -4.43 -1.15 -15.54
C PHE A 80 -4.82 -2.42 -16.32
N GLY A 81 -6.12 -2.68 -16.47
CA GLY A 81 -6.64 -3.85 -17.16
C GLY A 81 -6.82 -5.07 -16.25
N GLN A 82 -7.66 -6.00 -16.72
CA GLN A 82 -8.01 -7.22 -16.01
C GLN A 82 -6.79 -8.12 -15.74
N GLN A 83 -5.89 -8.28 -16.72
CA GLN A 83 -4.73 -9.16 -16.58
C GLN A 83 -3.82 -8.73 -15.43
N ILE A 84 -3.56 -7.42 -15.30
CA ILE A 84 -2.74 -6.89 -14.20
C ILE A 84 -3.40 -7.21 -12.85
N LYS A 85 -4.73 -7.10 -12.77
CA LYS A 85 -5.50 -7.46 -11.57
C LYS A 85 -5.29 -8.91 -11.19
N GLU A 86 -5.40 -9.82 -12.15
CA GLU A 86 -5.25 -11.26 -11.93
C GLU A 86 -3.82 -11.61 -11.53
N ASP A 87 -2.82 -11.09 -12.25
CA ASP A 87 -1.41 -11.38 -12.00
C ASP A 87 -0.99 -10.98 -10.58
N PHE A 88 -1.40 -9.79 -10.11
CA PHE A 88 -1.02 -9.36 -8.76
C PHE A 88 -1.76 -10.16 -7.67
N MET A 89 -2.97 -10.63 -7.92
CA MET A 89 -3.74 -11.42 -6.96
C MET A 89 -3.28 -12.88 -6.87
N ILE A 90 -2.92 -13.49 -8.01
CA ILE A 90 -2.44 -14.89 -8.07
C ILE A 90 -1.11 -15.05 -7.34
N ASN A 91 -0.21 -14.07 -7.46
CA ASN A 91 1.09 -14.07 -6.79
C ASN A 91 1.01 -13.87 -5.25
N GLY A 92 -0.21 -13.71 -4.70
CA GLY A 92 -0.48 -13.58 -3.26
C GLY A 92 -1.26 -14.75 -2.65
N THR A 93 -1.60 -15.76 -3.45
CA THR A 93 -2.12 -17.06 -2.96
C THR A 93 -0.94 -17.96 -2.63
N ASP A 94 -0.84 -18.40 -1.36
CA ASP A 94 0.10 -19.45 -0.94
C ASP A 94 -0.23 -20.79 -1.61
#